data_AF-A0A0P1KLE2-F1
#
_entry.id   AF-A0A0P1KLE2-F1
#
_cell.length_a   1.000
_cell.length_b   1.000
_cell.length_c   1.000
_cell.angle_alpha   90.00
_cell.angle_beta   90.00
_cell.angle_gamma   90.00
#
_symmetry.space_group_name_H-M   'P 1'
#
loop_
_entity.id
_entity.type
_entity.pdbx_description
1 polymer ?
#
loop_
_entity_poly.entity_id
_entity_poly.type
_entity_poly.pdbx_seq_one_letter_code
_entity_poly.pdbx_strand_id
1 'polypeptide(L)'
;MDEETTRADEDIEILKCMYPELEVAEVSEHLIEAKLAFTVLSQAEVNVIWEPAGCLAPDSSEVRMQNFLGNEIRVVCQRKYYPDFKRGLHYDIKSQWMTEANIKQLSNEIVREFAYQCDNKSEDFDSGFPLLMMLFDFLINNSSSVLFPLNEYTCETWKQFQIINKFKDEVSQLEFNSSKLDCCICLETKKGADMVRLPCNDHILCRPCVTSYYSTMISEGRISNVRCPECPYSEVIPSDANNFQELKAALMTPVIPFKFFEGLLSAEICERYAKFFYDQAFAALYRFSPLSCILCPRCGSWTTKENVDDEMALCSKCEFSFCVFCLHSWHGSRNLCGSSYTVKSEIVEEYSSEDTTAERKKEMEMKYGRRTLQMAAADAVAEKLLDMAIAEENSNLKRCPGCRAVIQRTEGCNNMKCTVCFTFFCYLCGEALDKSDPYYHFREPASTCYARLFEGMPGLVAPM
;
A
#
# COMPACT_ATOMS: atom_id res chain seq x y z
N MET A 1 -35.92 65.59 -9.91
CA MET A 1 -36.05 65.51 -8.45
C MET A 1 -34.95 64.55 -8.09
N ASP A 2 -33.76 65.13 -7.96
CA ASP A 2 -32.51 64.38 -7.96
C ASP A 2 -32.48 63.56 -6.66
N GLU A 3 -32.44 62.23 -6.77
CA GLU A 3 -32.16 61.38 -5.62
C GLU A 3 -30.76 61.73 -5.15
N GLU A 4 -30.66 62.47 -4.04
CA GLU A 4 -29.38 62.74 -3.40
C GLU A 4 -28.76 61.38 -3.02
N THR A 5 -27.72 60.99 -3.76
CA THR A 5 -26.90 59.81 -3.46
C THR A 5 -26.41 59.92 -2.02
N THR A 6 -26.80 58.97 -1.18
CA THR A 6 -26.44 59.02 0.24
C THR A 6 -25.04 58.48 0.44
N ARG A 7 -24.40 58.85 1.55
CA ARG A 7 -23.05 58.37 1.87
C ARG A 7 -22.95 56.84 1.94
N ALA A 8 -24.04 56.17 2.35
CA ALA A 8 -24.13 54.72 2.35
C ALA A 8 -24.10 54.14 0.92
N ASP A 9 -24.71 54.82 -0.05
CA ASP A 9 -24.70 54.40 -1.45
C ASP A 9 -23.30 54.57 -2.05
N GLU A 10 -22.63 55.70 -1.78
CA GLU A 10 -21.24 55.93 -2.21
C GLU A 10 -20.27 54.87 -1.68
N ASP A 11 -20.30 54.58 -0.37
CA ASP A 11 -19.40 53.59 0.23
C ASP A 11 -19.70 52.16 -0.29
N ILE A 12 -20.95 51.83 -0.57
CA ILE A 12 -21.31 50.53 -1.17
C ILE A 12 -20.86 50.44 -2.64
N GLU A 13 -20.96 51.52 -3.40
CA GLU A 13 -20.41 51.56 -4.77
C GLU A 13 -18.89 51.38 -4.79
N ILE A 14 -18.18 52.03 -3.87
CA ILE A 14 -16.73 51.84 -3.71
C ILE A 14 -16.42 50.39 -3.32
N LEU A 15 -17.16 49.80 -2.37
CA LEU A 15 -16.97 48.40 -1.99
C LEU A 15 -17.22 47.47 -3.16
N LYS A 16 -18.22 47.74 -3.98
CA LYS A 16 -18.53 46.93 -5.17
C LYS A 16 -17.44 47.02 -6.24
N CYS A 17 -16.72 48.14 -6.30
CA CYS A 17 -15.54 48.28 -7.15
C CYS A 17 -14.34 47.49 -6.60
N MET A 18 -14.19 47.41 -5.27
CA MET A 18 -13.13 46.63 -4.61
C MET A 18 -13.40 45.12 -4.61
N TYR A 19 -14.66 44.74 -4.43
CA TYR A 19 -15.15 43.37 -4.32
C TYR A 19 -16.31 43.15 -5.31
N PRO A 20 -16.00 42.76 -6.56
CA PRO A 20 -17.02 42.53 -7.60
C PRO A 20 -18.08 41.49 -7.23
N GLU A 21 -17.76 40.58 -6.31
CA GLU A 21 -18.61 39.55 -5.75
C GLU A 21 -19.58 40.04 -4.65
N LEU A 22 -19.56 41.35 -4.32
CA LEU A 22 -20.48 41.96 -3.35
C LEU A 22 -21.93 41.89 -3.85
N GLU A 23 -22.77 41.18 -3.12
CA GLU A 23 -24.22 41.13 -3.36
C GLU A 23 -24.87 42.34 -2.68
N VAL A 24 -25.49 43.23 -3.47
CA VAL A 24 -26.19 44.42 -2.96
C VAL A 24 -27.68 44.28 -3.22
N ALA A 25 -28.49 44.51 -2.18
CA ALA A 25 -29.94 44.50 -2.26
C ALA A 25 -30.52 45.77 -1.65
N GLU A 26 -31.38 46.45 -2.41
CA GLU A 26 -32.17 47.55 -1.87
C GLU A 26 -33.39 47.00 -1.13
N VAL A 27 -33.38 47.12 0.19
CA VAL A 27 -34.45 46.58 1.05
C VAL A 27 -35.63 47.57 1.12
N SER A 28 -35.34 48.87 1.10
CA SER A 28 -36.33 49.96 1.01
C SER A 28 -35.64 51.26 0.59
N GLU A 29 -36.39 52.34 0.35
CA GLU A 29 -35.84 53.68 0.10
C GLU A 29 -34.85 54.14 1.20
N HIS A 30 -34.96 53.61 2.42
CA HIS A 30 -34.14 54.01 3.57
C HIS A 30 -33.05 53.01 3.97
N LEU A 31 -33.06 51.81 3.39
CA LEU A 31 -32.20 50.69 3.79
C LEU A 31 -31.52 50.08 2.58
N ILE A 32 -30.21 50.02 2.64
CA ILE A 32 -29.38 49.30 1.67
C ILE A 32 -28.66 48.16 2.39
N GLU A 33 -28.69 46.98 1.80
CA GLU A 33 -28.06 45.77 2.31
C GLU A 33 -26.93 45.35 1.39
N ALA A 34 -25.80 44.97 1.97
CA ALA A 34 -24.68 44.39 1.23
C ALA A 34 -24.18 43.12 1.94
N LYS A 35 -23.78 42.14 1.14
CA LYS A 35 -23.40 40.82 1.60
C LYS A 35 -22.14 40.35 0.88
N LEU A 36 -21.14 39.91 1.64
CA LEU A 36 -19.84 39.50 1.11
C LEU A 36 -19.30 38.28 1.84
N ALA A 37 -18.79 37.31 1.09
CA ALA A 37 -17.96 36.25 1.64
C ALA A 37 -16.53 36.76 1.84
N PHE A 38 -15.92 36.50 3.00
CA PHE A 38 -14.58 36.98 3.31
C PHE A 38 -13.68 35.90 3.90
N THR A 39 -12.38 36.06 3.68
CA THR A 39 -11.32 35.20 4.22
C THR A 39 -10.59 35.96 5.31
N VAL A 40 -10.42 35.35 6.48
CA VAL A 40 -9.54 35.91 7.52
C VAL A 40 -8.10 35.56 7.15
N LEU A 41 -7.29 36.58 6.95
CA LEU A 41 -5.87 36.47 6.63
C LEU A 41 -5.05 36.69 7.91
N SER A 42 -4.14 35.76 8.19
CA SER A 42 -3.16 35.86 9.27
C SER A 42 -1.78 36.17 8.70
N GLN A 43 -1.08 37.13 9.30
CA GLN A 43 0.29 37.48 8.91
C GLN A 43 1.31 36.39 9.31
N ALA A 44 0.97 35.58 10.32
CA ALA A 44 1.78 34.46 10.79
C ALA A 44 1.01 33.14 10.63
N GLU A 45 1.72 32.02 10.50
CA GLU A 45 1.09 30.70 10.52
C GLU A 45 0.37 30.50 11.86
N VAL A 46 -0.93 30.23 11.80
CA VAL A 46 -1.76 29.90 12.94
C VAL A 46 -1.74 28.40 13.13
N ASN A 47 -1.46 27.96 14.35
CA ASN A 47 -1.51 26.58 14.74
C ASN A 47 -2.91 26.20 15.21
N VAL A 48 -3.61 25.40 14.41
CA VAL A 48 -4.95 24.92 14.71
C VAL A 48 -4.84 23.54 15.35
N ILE A 49 -5.32 23.40 16.58
CA ILE A 49 -5.16 22.20 17.39
C ILE A 49 -6.55 21.67 17.79
N TRP A 50 -6.72 20.35 17.77
CA TRP A 50 -7.83 19.70 18.45
C TRP A 50 -7.31 18.67 19.45
N GLU A 51 -7.50 18.93 20.75
CA GLU A 51 -7.13 17.97 21.78
C GLU A 51 -8.33 17.08 22.15
N PRO A 52 -8.26 15.76 21.93
CA PRO A 52 -9.30 14.87 22.42
C PRO A 52 -9.25 14.83 23.96
N ALA A 53 -10.36 15.17 24.61
CA ALA A 53 -10.56 14.91 26.02
C ALA A 53 -10.63 13.39 26.29
N GLY A 54 -9.48 12.72 26.34
CA GLY A 54 -9.33 11.35 26.83
C GLY A 54 -9.52 10.19 25.83
N CYS A 55 -9.37 10.39 24.52
CA CYS A 55 -9.37 9.28 23.54
C CYS A 55 -8.13 9.32 22.65
N LEU A 56 -7.60 8.14 22.30
CA LEU A 56 -6.48 7.94 21.36
C LEU A 56 -6.69 8.77 20.09
N ALA A 57 -5.87 9.80 19.89
CA ALA A 57 -5.96 10.69 18.74
C ALA A 57 -5.61 9.93 17.44
N PRO A 58 -6.33 10.18 16.32
CA PRO A 58 -5.82 9.87 14.98
C PRO A 58 -4.57 10.72 14.70
N ASP A 59 -3.66 10.22 13.86
CA ASP A 59 -2.27 10.68 13.64
C ASP A 59 -2.05 12.15 13.19
N SER A 60 -3.07 13.01 13.15
CA SER A 60 -2.91 14.43 12.84
C SER A 60 -4.00 15.29 13.50
N SER A 61 -3.72 15.81 14.70
CA SER A 61 -4.60 16.71 15.46
C SER A 61 -4.12 18.18 15.46
N GLU A 62 -3.14 18.49 14.61
CA GLU A 62 -2.51 19.79 14.50
C GLU A 62 -2.35 20.17 13.02
N VAL A 63 -2.71 21.40 12.66
CA VAL A 63 -2.54 21.92 11.31
C VAL A 63 -2.17 23.40 11.32
N ARG A 64 -1.16 23.77 10.52
CA ARG A 64 -0.75 25.17 10.34
C ARG A 64 -1.29 25.78 9.06
N MET A 65 -1.82 26.99 9.14
CA MET A 65 -2.36 27.73 7.98
C MET A 65 -2.44 29.24 8.25
N GLN A 66 -2.63 30.03 7.20
CA GLN A 66 -2.74 31.50 7.27
C GLN A 66 -4.10 32.04 6.80
N ASN A 67 -4.83 31.29 5.97
CA ASN A 67 -6.03 31.77 5.28
C ASN A 67 -7.26 30.98 5.71
N PHE A 68 -8.21 31.61 6.40
CA PHE A 68 -9.41 30.95 6.94
C PHE A 68 -10.66 31.37 6.19
N LEU A 69 -11.18 30.46 5.36
CA LEU A 69 -12.38 30.66 4.53
C LEU A 69 -13.68 30.37 5.28
N GLY A 70 -14.80 30.49 4.55
CA GLY A 70 -16.12 30.07 5.03
C GLY A 70 -16.80 31.10 5.93
N ASN A 71 -16.42 32.38 5.81
CA ASN A 71 -17.03 33.48 6.54
C ASN A 71 -17.82 34.37 5.60
N GLU A 72 -18.88 34.97 6.12
CA GLU A 72 -19.79 35.83 5.40
C GLU A 72 -20.23 36.96 6.33
N ILE A 73 -20.18 38.19 5.84
CA ILE A 73 -20.74 39.34 6.53
C ILE A 73 -21.91 39.89 5.74
N ARG A 74 -22.99 40.19 6.47
CA ARG A 74 -24.15 40.91 5.98
C ARG A 74 -24.19 42.25 6.70
N VAL A 75 -24.15 43.35 5.95
CA VAL A 75 -24.30 44.71 6.48
C VAL A 75 -25.61 45.33 5.99
N VAL A 76 -26.28 46.06 6.86
CA VAL A 76 -27.52 46.79 6.57
C VAL A 76 -27.32 48.22 7.02
N CYS A 77 -27.26 49.14 6.07
CA CYS A 77 -27.04 50.56 6.31
C CYS A 77 -28.37 51.33 6.29
N GLN A 78 -28.63 52.11 7.34
CA GLN A 78 -29.71 53.09 7.38
C GLN A 78 -29.21 54.41 6.77
N ARG A 79 -29.62 54.70 5.53
CA ARG A 79 -29.14 55.85 4.74
C ARG A 79 -29.18 57.19 5.49
N LYS A 80 -30.20 57.39 6.32
CA LYS A 80 -30.41 58.63 7.11
C LYS A 80 -29.41 58.81 8.25
N TYR A 81 -28.93 57.72 8.85
CA TYR A 81 -28.10 57.78 10.06
C TYR A 81 -26.65 57.39 9.79
N TYR A 82 -26.35 56.74 8.67
CA TYR A 82 -24.99 56.43 8.25
C TYR A 82 -24.14 57.73 8.10
N PRO A 83 -22.88 57.78 8.56
CA PRO A 83 -22.03 56.69 9.07
C PRO A 83 -22.09 56.45 10.60
N ASP A 84 -23.14 56.86 11.32
CA ASP A 84 -23.28 56.53 12.75
C ASP A 84 -23.23 55.02 12.97
N PHE A 85 -22.23 54.52 13.69
CA PHE A 85 -22.02 53.08 13.84
C PHE A 85 -23.16 52.40 14.61
N LYS A 86 -23.77 53.07 15.59
CA LYS A 86 -24.81 52.47 16.45
C LYS A 86 -26.19 52.51 15.81
N ARG A 87 -26.47 53.55 15.02
CA ARG A 87 -27.80 53.83 14.45
C ARG A 87 -27.88 53.60 12.95
N GLY A 88 -26.76 53.83 12.26
CA GLY A 88 -26.62 53.81 10.81
C GLY A 88 -26.16 52.48 10.24
N LEU A 89 -25.55 51.60 11.04
CA LEU A 89 -25.01 50.32 10.58
C LEU A 89 -25.47 49.16 11.47
N HIS A 90 -26.04 48.14 10.85
CA HIS A 90 -26.25 46.83 11.46
C HIS A 90 -25.48 45.78 10.68
N TYR A 91 -24.87 44.81 11.37
CA TYR A 91 -24.16 43.73 10.71
C TYR A 91 -24.41 42.39 11.38
N ASP A 92 -24.29 41.32 10.60
CA ASP A 92 -24.38 39.93 11.02
C ASP A 92 -23.22 39.16 10.39
N ILE A 93 -22.44 38.46 11.21
CA ILE A 93 -21.29 37.65 10.77
C ILE A 93 -21.66 36.18 10.92
N LYS A 94 -21.52 35.43 9.83
CA LYS A 94 -21.69 33.98 9.81
C LYS A 94 -20.37 33.33 9.44
N SER A 95 -20.07 32.21 10.10
CA SER A 95 -18.89 31.40 9.79
C SER A 95 -19.24 29.93 9.88
N GLN A 96 -18.59 29.12 9.05
CA GLN A 96 -18.70 27.66 9.09
C GLN A 96 -17.86 27.03 10.19
N TRP A 97 -16.90 27.77 10.77
CA TRP A 97 -15.95 27.26 11.76
C TRP A 97 -15.87 28.09 13.03
N MET A 98 -16.15 29.40 13.03
CA MET A 98 -16.14 30.19 14.26
C MET A 98 -17.30 29.81 15.18
N THR A 99 -17.04 29.72 16.48
CA THR A 99 -18.09 29.51 17.49
C THR A 99 -18.84 30.82 17.78
N GLU A 100 -20.01 30.74 18.44
CA GLU A 100 -20.71 31.95 18.88
C GLU A 100 -19.85 32.82 19.81
N ALA A 101 -18.95 32.21 20.58
CA ALA A 101 -18.01 32.92 21.43
C ALA A 101 -16.99 33.72 20.60
N ASN A 102 -16.43 33.11 19.54
CA ASN A 102 -15.51 33.80 18.63
C ASN A 102 -16.19 34.97 17.91
N ILE A 103 -17.42 34.78 17.41
CA ILE A 103 -18.16 35.85 16.72
C ILE A 103 -18.48 36.99 17.69
N LYS A 104 -18.84 36.69 18.95
CA LYS A 104 -19.04 37.71 20.00
C LYS A 104 -17.76 38.47 20.30
N GLN A 105 -16.63 37.77 20.42
CA GLN A 105 -15.33 38.40 20.67
C GLN A 105 -14.94 39.34 19.52
N LEU A 106 -15.10 38.89 18.27
CA LEU A 106 -14.85 39.69 17.09
C LEU A 106 -15.77 40.93 17.06
N SER A 107 -17.07 40.75 17.31
CA SER A 107 -18.05 41.85 17.34
C SER A 107 -17.75 42.87 18.43
N ASN A 108 -17.27 42.44 19.60
CA ASN A 108 -16.85 43.34 20.67
C ASN A 108 -15.66 44.20 20.25
N GLU A 109 -14.68 43.63 19.54
CA GLU A 109 -13.52 44.39 19.06
C GLU A 109 -13.92 45.37 17.93
N ILE A 110 -14.81 44.97 17.01
CA ILE A 110 -15.37 45.88 16.00
C ILE A 110 -16.05 47.09 16.67
N VAL A 111 -16.88 46.85 17.68
CA VAL A 111 -17.54 47.93 18.44
C VAL A 111 -16.50 48.81 19.13
N ARG A 112 -15.45 48.22 19.71
CA ARG A 112 -14.39 48.98 20.38
C ARG A 112 -13.62 49.88 19.43
N GLU A 113 -13.26 49.38 18.25
CA GLU A 113 -12.48 50.11 17.24
C GLU A 113 -13.30 51.24 16.61
N PHE A 114 -14.54 50.97 16.19
CA PHE A 114 -15.29 51.91 15.35
C PHE A 114 -16.35 52.72 16.09
N ALA A 115 -16.93 52.22 17.18
CA ALA A 115 -18.11 52.86 17.78
C ALA A 115 -17.81 54.20 18.45
N TYR A 116 -16.56 54.53 18.76
CA TYR A 116 -16.19 55.83 19.35
C TYR A 116 -15.94 56.90 18.27
N GLN A 117 -15.25 56.55 17.17
CA GLN A 117 -14.98 57.46 16.05
C GLN A 117 -16.21 57.72 15.18
N CYS A 118 -17.20 56.81 15.22
CA CYS A 118 -18.42 56.89 14.43
C CYS A 118 -19.68 57.14 15.29
N ASP A 119 -19.54 57.68 16.51
CA ASP A 119 -20.69 58.14 17.31
C ASP A 119 -20.92 59.63 17.06
N ASN A 120 -22.11 60.00 16.58
CA ASN A 120 -22.44 61.41 16.31
C ASN A 120 -22.44 62.32 17.54
N LYS A 121 -22.29 61.75 18.75
CA LYS A 121 -22.11 62.47 20.01
C LYS A 121 -20.65 62.56 20.48
N SER A 122 -19.73 61.92 19.77
CA SER A 122 -18.31 61.94 20.08
C SER A 122 -17.66 63.24 19.60
N GLU A 123 -16.64 63.70 20.32
CA GLU A 123 -15.82 64.84 19.89
C GLU A 123 -14.98 64.51 18.66
N ASP A 124 -14.69 63.22 18.44
CA ASP A 124 -13.87 62.70 17.34
C ASP A 124 -14.72 62.19 16.14
N PHE A 125 -16.00 62.60 16.06
CA PHE A 125 -16.87 62.18 14.96
C PHE A 125 -16.43 62.77 13.61
N ASP A 126 -16.08 61.89 12.68
CA ASP A 126 -15.79 62.26 11.30
C ASP A 126 -16.86 61.69 10.35
N SER A 127 -17.67 62.58 9.78
CA SER A 127 -18.70 62.21 8.79
C SER A 127 -18.11 61.68 7.47
N GLY A 128 -16.82 61.93 7.20
CA GLY A 128 -16.10 61.43 6.04
C GLY A 128 -15.39 60.09 6.28
N PHE A 129 -15.45 59.54 7.50
CA PHE A 129 -14.76 58.29 7.84
C PHE A 129 -15.27 57.13 6.96
N PRO A 130 -14.38 56.39 6.26
CA PRO A 130 -14.78 55.30 5.36
C PRO A 130 -15.10 54.04 6.16
N LEU A 131 -16.18 54.09 6.96
CA LEU A 131 -16.53 53.08 7.95
C LEU A 131 -16.60 51.68 7.35
N LEU A 132 -17.31 51.52 6.22
CA LEU A 132 -17.42 50.22 5.56
C LEU A 132 -16.05 49.68 5.11
N MET A 133 -15.19 50.49 4.47
CA MET A 133 -13.87 50.03 4.03
C MET A 133 -13.02 49.54 5.20
N MET A 134 -13.02 50.32 6.29
CA MET A 134 -12.25 49.99 7.49
C MET A 134 -12.80 48.75 8.21
N LEU A 135 -14.12 48.56 8.21
CA LEU A 135 -14.75 47.35 8.74
C LEU A 135 -14.34 46.11 7.95
N PHE A 136 -14.41 46.17 6.61
CA PHE A 136 -14.01 45.07 5.74
C PHE A 136 -12.50 44.78 5.84
N ASP A 137 -11.66 45.81 5.87
CA ASP A 137 -10.22 45.67 6.09
C ASP A 137 -9.92 45.02 7.45
N PHE A 138 -10.60 45.45 8.52
CA PHE A 138 -10.45 44.83 9.83
C PHE A 138 -10.80 43.35 9.81
N LEU A 139 -11.93 42.98 9.18
CA LEU A 139 -12.37 41.58 9.10
C LEU A 139 -11.39 40.70 8.32
N ILE A 140 -10.81 41.21 7.24
CA ILE A 140 -9.92 40.43 6.37
C ILE A 140 -8.50 40.39 6.94
N ASN A 141 -7.94 41.54 7.35
CA ASN A 141 -6.51 41.66 7.65
C ASN A 141 -6.18 41.71 9.14
N ASN A 142 -7.10 42.15 10.01
CA ASN A 142 -6.80 42.41 11.43
C ASN A 142 -7.52 41.47 12.42
N SER A 143 -8.57 40.77 11.98
CA SER A 143 -9.36 39.86 12.81
C SER A 143 -8.56 38.66 13.33
N SER A 144 -7.47 38.29 12.66
CA SER A 144 -6.58 37.19 13.06
C SER A 144 -5.98 37.41 14.45
N SER A 145 -5.59 38.63 14.79
CA SER A 145 -5.05 38.98 16.12
C SER A 145 -6.04 38.80 17.26
N VAL A 146 -7.34 38.95 16.97
CA VAL A 146 -8.43 38.80 17.92
C VAL A 146 -8.80 37.32 18.08
N LEU A 147 -8.88 36.60 16.95
CA LEU A 147 -9.31 35.21 16.90
C LEU A 147 -8.22 34.23 17.34
N PHE A 148 -6.95 34.57 17.12
CA PHE A 148 -5.79 33.70 17.31
C PHE A 148 -4.75 34.36 18.22
N PRO A 149 -5.05 34.56 19.52
CA PRO A 149 -4.05 35.03 20.46
C PRO A 149 -2.86 34.06 20.46
N LEU A 150 -1.65 34.59 20.27
CA LEU A 150 -0.39 33.80 20.13
C LEU A 150 -0.28 32.94 18.86
N ASN A 151 -1.10 33.18 17.83
CA ASN A 151 -1.16 32.37 16.62
C ASN A 151 -1.59 30.91 16.90
N GLU A 152 -2.45 30.69 17.89
CA GLU A 152 -3.02 29.37 18.19
C GLU A 152 -4.55 29.41 18.13
N TYR A 153 -5.16 28.33 17.66
CA TYR A 153 -6.61 28.13 17.65
C TYR A 153 -6.99 26.72 18.09
N THR A 154 -7.60 26.59 19.26
CA THR A 154 -8.08 25.30 19.78
C THR A 154 -9.52 25.06 19.36
N CYS A 155 -9.74 24.02 18.55
CA CYS A 155 -11.07 23.61 18.13
C CYS A 155 -11.84 22.97 19.30
N GLU A 156 -13.10 23.38 19.50
CA GLU A 156 -14.00 22.80 20.51
C GLU A 156 -14.47 21.40 20.11
N THR A 157 -14.57 21.13 18.80
CA THR A 157 -15.06 19.85 18.28
C THR A 157 -14.21 19.30 17.13
N TRP A 158 -14.20 17.98 16.97
CA TRP A 158 -13.54 17.33 15.82
C TRP A 158 -14.12 17.79 14.48
N LYS A 159 -15.44 18.02 14.41
CA LYS A 159 -16.11 18.49 13.19
C LYS A 159 -15.60 19.86 12.75
N GLN A 160 -15.34 20.76 13.71
CA GLN A 160 -14.76 22.08 13.44
C GLN A 160 -13.34 21.97 12.87
N PHE A 161 -12.51 21.11 13.47
CA PHE A 161 -11.16 20.82 12.97
C PHE A 161 -11.18 20.28 11.53
N GLN A 162 -12.10 19.35 11.22
CA GLN A 162 -12.25 18.81 9.87
C GLN A 162 -12.63 19.88 8.83
N ILE A 163 -13.50 20.83 9.20
CA ILE A 163 -13.89 21.94 8.32
C ILE A 163 -12.68 22.84 8.03
N ILE A 164 -11.93 23.22 9.06
CA ILE A 164 -10.75 24.08 8.91
C ILE A 164 -9.66 23.39 8.09
N ASN A 165 -9.38 22.11 8.36
CA ASN A 165 -8.39 21.36 7.60
C ASN A 165 -8.77 21.25 6.12
N LYS A 166 -10.06 21.07 5.81
CA LYS A 166 -10.54 21.08 4.43
C LYS A 166 -10.27 22.41 3.73
N PHE A 167 -10.42 23.55 4.42
CA PHE A 167 -10.10 24.85 3.84
C PHE A 167 -8.61 25.02 3.55
N LYS A 168 -7.73 24.48 4.40
CA LYS A 168 -6.28 24.47 4.10
C LYS A 168 -6.01 23.76 2.76
N ASP A 169 -6.59 22.60 2.56
CA ASP A 169 -6.44 21.84 1.31
C ASP A 169 -6.96 22.63 0.11
N GLU A 170 -8.12 23.28 0.24
CA GLU A 170 -8.70 24.15 -0.79
C GLU A 170 -7.79 25.35 -1.12
N VAL A 171 -7.23 26.02 -0.12
CA VAL A 171 -6.27 27.14 -0.29
C VAL A 171 -5.01 26.68 -1.00
N SER A 172 -4.37 25.63 -0.49
CA SER A 172 -3.15 25.09 -1.09
C SER A 172 -3.39 24.66 -2.54
N GLN A 173 -4.57 24.12 -2.85
CA GLN A 173 -4.94 23.77 -4.21
C GLN A 173 -5.17 25.02 -5.10
N LEU A 174 -5.78 26.09 -4.59
CA LEU A 174 -5.96 27.34 -5.33
C LEU A 174 -4.63 28.06 -5.59
N GLU A 175 -3.74 28.09 -4.60
CA GLU A 175 -2.38 28.60 -4.72
C GLU A 175 -1.59 27.79 -5.75
N PHE A 176 -1.67 26.46 -5.68
CA PHE A 176 -1.08 25.60 -6.69
C PHE A 176 -1.65 25.92 -8.08
N ASN A 177 -2.97 25.95 -8.23
CA ASN A 177 -3.64 26.18 -9.52
C ASN A 177 -3.29 27.52 -10.16
N SER A 178 -3.08 28.56 -9.36
CA SER A 178 -2.71 29.91 -9.81
C SER A 178 -1.20 30.09 -10.02
N SER A 179 -0.36 29.26 -9.40
CA SER A 179 1.09 29.28 -9.57
C SER A 179 1.52 28.92 -11.00
N LYS A 180 2.70 29.40 -11.38
CA LYS A 180 3.38 29.07 -12.65
C LYS A 180 4.47 28.06 -12.35
N LEU A 181 4.39 26.89 -12.99
CA LEU A 181 5.26 25.75 -12.73
C LEU A 181 5.81 25.21 -14.05
N ASP A 182 7.04 24.72 -14.03
CA ASP A 182 7.72 24.15 -15.20
C ASP A 182 7.55 22.63 -15.23
N CYS A 183 7.25 22.07 -16.39
CA CYS A 183 7.12 20.63 -16.56
C CYS A 183 8.48 19.96 -16.74
N CYS A 184 8.80 18.92 -15.99
CA CYS A 184 10.10 18.22 -16.10
C CYS A 184 10.35 17.56 -17.48
N ILE A 185 9.31 17.20 -18.23
CA ILE A 185 9.46 16.54 -19.55
C ILE A 185 9.58 17.54 -20.70
N CYS A 186 8.66 18.51 -20.81
CA CYS A 186 8.65 19.44 -21.95
C CYS A 186 9.35 20.77 -21.63
N LEU A 187 9.71 21.03 -20.38
CA LEU A 187 10.35 22.26 -19.90
C LEU A 187 9.53 23.54 -20.18
N GLU A 188 8.24 23.40 -20.44
CA GLU A 188 7.32 24.53 -20.62
C GLU A 188 6.69 24.96 -19.29
N THR A 189 6.61 26.28 -19.07
CA THR A 189 5.89 26.88 -17.94
C THR A 189 4.39 26.84 -18.20
N LYS A 190 3.62 26.27 -17.27
CA LYS A 190 2.15 26.22 -17.32
C LYS A 190 1.55 26.63 -15.99
N LYS A 191 0.26 26.97 -16.00
CA LYS A 191 -0.51 27.23 -14.76
C LYS A 191 -0.66 25.91 -14.01
N GLY A 192 -0.62 25.94 -12.67
CA GLY A 192 -0.73 24.71 -11.88
C GLY A 192 -2.02 23.93 -12.12
N ALA A 193 -3.10 24.56 -12.57
CA ALA A 193 -4.34 23.85 -12.96
C ALA A 193 -4.11 22.81 -14.08
N ASP A 194 -3.16 23.06 -14.97
CA ASP A 194 -2.75 22.17 -16.08
C ASP A 194 -1.57 21.26 -15.72
N MET A 195 -1.14 21.31 -14.45
CA MET A 195 -0.01 20.57 -13.91
C MET A 195 -0.49 19.50 -12.94
N VAL A 196 0.28 18.42 -12.83
CA VAL A 196 0.00 17.28 -11.98
C VAL A 196 1.25 17.01 -11.16
N ARG A 197 1.10 17.05 -9.83
CA ARG A 197 2.15 16.66 -8.89
C ARG A 197 2.22 15.14 -8.80
N LEU A 198 3.42 14.59 -9.00
CA LEU A 198 3.65 13.15 -8.93
C LEU A 198 3.66 12.65 -7.48
N PRO A 199 3.43 11.35 -7.23
CA PRO A 199 3.44 10.76 -5.88
C PRO A 199 4.75 10.93 -5.09
N CYS A 200 5.85 11.26 -5.75
CA CYS A 200 7.12 11.62 -5.11
C CYS A 200 7.12 13.01 -4.44
N ASN A 201 6.02 13.77 -4.53
CA ASN A 201 5.81 15.14 -4.01
C ASN A 201 6.67 16.25 -4.61
N ASP A 202 7.89 15.96 -5.07
CA ASP A 202 8.84 16.97 -5.56
C ASP A 202 8.66 17.30 -7.04
N HIS A 203 8.35 16.30 -7.87
CA HIS A 203 8.30 16.47 -9.33
C HIS A 203 6.89 16.68 -9.86
N ILE A 204 6.78 17.55 -10.88
CA ILE A 204 5.51 18.00 -11.44
C ILE A 204 5.58 17.90 -12.97
N LEU A 205 4.51 17.38 -13.57
CA LEU A 205 4.39 17.22 -15.01
C LEU A 205 3.11 17.88 -15.51
N CYS A 206 3.13 18.46 -16.71
CA CYS A 206 1.89 18.94 -17.32
C CYS A 206 0.99 17.77 -17.73
N ARG A 207 -0.33 17.98 -17.69
CA ARG A 207 -1.34 16.96 -18.05
C ARG A 207 -1.07 16.27 -19.40
N PRO A 208 -0.70 16.98 -20.49
CA PRO A 208 -0.34 16.33 -21.75
C PRO A 208 0.86 15.39 -21.64
N CYS A 209 1.91 15.80 -20.91
CA CYS A 209 3.11 14.98 -20.73
C CYS A 209 2.82 13.74 -19.86
N VAL A 210 2.03 13.88 -18.79
CA VAL A 210 1.58 12.73 -17.98
C VAL A 210 0.83 11.74 -18.86
N THR A 211 -0.14 12.24 -19.64
CA THR A 211 -0.98 11.40 -20.49
C THR A 211 -0.14 10.66 -21.53
N SER A 212 0.71 11.38 -22.27
CA SER A 212 1.55 10.81 -23.32
C SER A 212 2.58 9.82 -22.77
N TYR A 213 3.34 10.23 -21.75
CA TYR A 213 4.43 9.42 -21.18
C TYR A 213 3.91 8.10 -20.62
N TYR A 214 2.94 8.15 -19.69
CA TYR A 214 2.45 6.94 -19.04
C TYR A 214 1.64 6.06 -19.99
N SER A 215 0.83 6.64 -20.88
CA SER A 215 0.11 5.86 -21.91
C SER A 215 1.09 5.08 -22.78
N THR A 216 2.21 5.69 -23.17
CA THR A 216 3.24 5.03 -23.98
C THR A 216 3.90 3.89 -23.20
N MET A 217 4.36 4.15 -21.97
CA MET A 217 5.02 3.13 -21.14
C MET A 217 4.10 1.92 -20.88
N ILE A 218 2.82 2.16 -20.58
CA ILE A 218 1.84 1.10 -20.32
C ILE A 218 1.49 0.35 -21.61
N SER A 219 1.30 1.07 -22.73
CA SER A 219 0.94 0.45 -24.02
C SER A 219 2.04 -0.43 -24.59
N GLU A 220 3.29 -0.06 -24.36
CA GLU A 220 4.46 -0.85 -24.75
C GLU A 220 4.82 -1.96 -23.73
N GLY A 221 4.11 -2.03 -22.60
CA GLY A 221 4.36 -3.03 -21.56
C GLY A 221 5.62 -2.79 -20.74
N ARG A 222 6.19 -1.57 -20.76
CA ARG A 222 7.38 -1.19 -19.98
C ARG A 222 6.98 -0.76 -18.56
N ILE A 223 6.36 -1.67 -17.80
CA ILE A 223 5.78 -1.33 -16.48
C ILE A 223 6.83 -0.90 -15.46
N SER A 224 8.06 -1.41 -15.53
CA SER A 224 9.19 -0.95 -14.70
C SER A 224 9.50 0.55 -14.84
N ASN A 225 9.07 1.18 -15.94
CA ASN A 225 9.26 2.60 -16.22
C ASN A 225 8.04 3.46 -15.85
N VAL A 226 6.96 2.87 -15.33
CA VAL A 226 5.81 3.59 -14.77
C VAL A 226 6.19 4.13 -13.39
N ARG A 227 7.03 5.16 -13.40
CA ARG A 227 7.60 5.85 -12.23
C ARG A 227 7.81 7.32 -12.54
N CYS A 228 8.31 8.09 -11.58
CA CYS A 228 8.77 9.45 -11.84
C CYS A 228 9.98 9.42 -12.80
N PRO A 229 10.03 10.22 -13.88
CA PRO A 229 11.17 10.26 -14.80
C PRO A 229 12.48 10.77 -14.18
N GLU A 230 12.38 11.66 -13.18
CA GLU A 230 13.52 12.35 -12.57
C GLU A 230 14.07 11.64 -11.33
N CYS A 231 13.23 10.86 -10.63
CA CYS A 231 13.67 10.21 -9.41
C CYS A 231 14.69 9.10 -9.69
N PRO A 232 15.72 8.95 -8.85
CA PRO A 232 16.64 7.84 -8.95
C PRO A 232 15.87 6.52 -8.79
N TYR A 233 16.19 5.56 -9.65
CA TYR A 233 15.59 4.24 -9.60
C TYR A 233 16.47 3.28 -8.82
N SER A 234 15.96 2.75 -7.72
CA SER A 234 16.46 1.52 -7.11
C SER A 234 15.55 0.37 -7.51
N GLU A 235 16.11 -0.65 -8.14
CA GLU A 235 15.41 -1.93 -8.26
C GLU A 235 15.20 -2.48 -6.85
N VAL A 236 14.02 -3.03 -6.58
CA VAL A 236 13.80 -3.81 -5.36
C VAL A 236 14.63 -5.08 -5.49
N ILE A 237 15.77 -5.13 -4.80
CA ILE A 237 16.62 -6.32 -4.79
C ILE A 237 16.04 -7.28 -3.75
N PRO A 238 15.64 -8.51 -4.14
CA PRO A 238 15.04 -9.46 -3.21
C PRO A 238 15.92 -9.83 -2.00
N SER A 239 17.24 -9.60 -2.09
CA SER A 239 18.20 -9.80 -1.01
C SER A 239 18.04 -8.83 0.16
N ASP A 240 17.38 -7.70 -0.04
CA ASP A 240 17.23 -6.67 0.99
C ASP A 240 16.02 -6.90 1.90
N ALA A 241 15.13 -7.83 1.52
CA ALA A 241 13.95 -8.18 2.30
C ALA A 241 14.29 -9.16 3.44
N ASN A 242 13.80 -8.90 4.65
CA ASN A 242 14.08 -9.77 5.79
C ASN A 242 13.19 -11.00 5.86
N ASN A 243 12.05 -10.98 5.18
CA ASN A 243 11.08 -12.06 5.14
C ASN A 243 10.26 -12.03 3.83
N PHE A 244 9.55 -13.12 3.55
CA PHE A 244 8.71 -13.26 2.36
C PHE A 244 7.55 -12.25 2.30
N GLN A 245 7.01 -11.83 3.45
CA GLN A 245 5.88 -10.89 3.50
C GLN A 245 6.30 -9.48 3.05
N GLU A 246 7.46 -9.01 3.51
CA GLU A 246 8.08 -7.76 3.06
C GLU A 246 8.37 -7.79 1.56
N LEU A 247 8.93 -8.91 1.06
CA LEU A 247 9.19 -9.07 -0.37
C LEU A 247 7.88 -9.07 -1.18
N LYS A 248 6.86 -9.79 -0.73
CA LYS A 248 5.52 -9.80 -1.34
C LYS A 248 4.92 -8.40 -1.35
N ALA A 249 4.99 -7.67 -0.25
CA ALA A 249 4.48 -6.31 -0.15
C ALA A 249 5.21 -5.35 -1.07
N ALA A 250 6.55 -5.41 -1.12
CA ALA A 250 7.37 -4.56 -1.98
C ALA A 250 7.11 -4.81 -3.47
N LEU A 251 6.95 -6.06 -3.89
CA LEU A 251 6.69 -6.40 -5.29
C LEU A 251 5.24 -6.16 -5.71
N MET A 252 4.27 -6.30 -4.78
CA MET A 252 2.84 -6.13 -5.06
C MET A 252 2.35 -4.68 -4.92
N THR A 253 3.22 -3.77 -4.47
CA THR A 253 2.89 -2.35 -4.32
C THR A 253 3.49 -1.55 -5.47
N PRO A 254 2.67 -0.90 -6.31
CA PRO A 254 3.19 -0.09 -7.41
C PRO A 254 3.80 1.22 -6.89
N VAL A 255 4.89 1.65 -7.54
CA VAL A 255 5.54 2.95 -7.26
C VAL A 255 4.59 4.13 -7.50
N ILE A 256 3.78 4.03 -8.55
CA ILE A 256 2.70 4.99 -8.84
C ILE A 256 1.36 4.30 -8.53
N PRO A 257 0.58 4.78 -7.54
CA PRO A 257 -0.68 4.16 -7.18
C PRO A 257 -1.66 4.08 -8.35
N PHE A 258 -2.46 3.01 -8.46
CA PHE A 258 -3.44 2.87 -9.56
C PHE A 258 -4.43 4.03 -9.64
N LYS A 259 -4.89 4.52 -8.47
CA LYS A 259 -5.82 5.64 -8.37
C LYS A 259 -5.26 6.95 -8.92
N PHE A 260 -3.93 7.09 -8.99
CA PHE A 260 -3.28 8.30 -9.51
C PHE A 260 -3.70 8.59 -10.95
N PHE A 261 -3.93 7.55 -11.76
CA PHE A 261 -4.29 7.71 -13.17
C PHE A 261 -5.79 7.93 -13.40
N GLU A 262 -6.64 7.84 -12.37
CA GLU A 262 -8.07 8.10 -12.47
C GLU A 262 -8.30 9.56 -12.92
N GLY A 263 -8.98 9.74 -14.05
CA GLY A 263 -9.22 11.07 -14.64
C GLY A 263 -8.02 11.68 -15.38
N LEU A 264 -6.85 11.02 -15.40
CA LEU A 264 -5.69 11.42 -16.21
C LEU A 264 -5.54 10.55 -17.47
N LEU A 265 -5.75 9.24 -17.33
CA LEU A 265 -5.68 8.28 -18.43
C LEU A 265 -7.06 7.67 -18.71
N SER A 266 -7.20 7.01 -19.86
CA SER A 266 -8.40 6.25 -20.21
C SER A 266 -8.55 5.01 -19.32
N ALA A 267 -9.79 4.59 -19.06
CA ALA A 267 -10.08 3.40 -18.24
C ALA A 267 -9.38 2.14 -18.78
N GLU A 268 -9.32 1.97 -20.10
CA GLU A 268 -8.64 0.85 -20.75
C GLU A 268 -7.13 0.81 -20.43
N ILE A 269 -6.45 1.95 -20.43
CA ILE A 269 -5.02 2.03 -20.09
C ILE A 269 -4.80 1.75 -18.60
N CYS A 270 -5.67 2.25 -17.73
CA CYS A 270 -5.60 1.99 -16.28
C CYS A 270 -5.77 0.50 -15.95
N GLU A 271 -6.77 -0.16 -16.56
CA GLU A 271 -6.99 -1.60 -16.41
C GLU A 271 -5.79 -2.41 -16.92
N ARG A 272 -5.24 -1.99 -18.07
CA ARG A 272 -4.05 -2.60 -18.67
C ARG A 272 -2.81 -2.44 -17.79
N TYR A 273 -2.63 -1.28 -17.16
CA TYR A 273 -1.56 -1.05 -16.19
C TYR A 273 -1.66 -1.99 -14.99
N ALA A 274 -2.83 -2.06 -14.36
CA ALA A 274 -3.07 -2.94 -13.21
C ALA A 274 -2.76 -4.40 -13.56
N LYS A 275 -3.27 -4.88 -14.70
CA LYS A 275 -3.04 -6.24 -15.17
C LYS A 275 -1.55 -6.54 -15.37
N PHE A 276 -0.84 -5.72 -16.16
CA PHE A 276 0.57 -5.97 -16.45
C PHE A 276 1.45 -5.82 -15.21
N PHE A 277 1.13 -4.89 -14.31
CA PHE A 277 1.84 -4.76 -13.04
C PHE A 277 1.75 -6.04 -12.23
N TYR A 278 0.53 -6.56 -12.00
CA TYR A 278 0.36 -7.80 -11.24
C TYR A 278 0.99 -9.00 -11.95
N ASP A 279 0.84 -9.13 -13.28
CA ASP A 279 1.48 -10.22 -14.04
C ASP A 279 3.01 -10.19 -13.88
N GLN A 280 3.63 -9.00 -13.95
CA GLN A 280 5.07 -8.85 -13.74
C GLN A 280 5.48 -9.12 -12.28
N ALA A 281 4.71 -8.64 -11.31
CA ALA A 281 4.95 -8.86 -9.88
C ALA A 281 4.85 -10.35 -9.51
N PHE A 282 3.81 -11.05 -9.98
CA PHE A 282 3.66 -12.49 -9.76
C PHE A 282 4.75 -13.29 -10.47
N ALA A 283 5.16 -12.90 -11.69
CA ALA A 283 6.27 -13.55 -12.38
C ALA A 283 7.60 -13.38 -11.64
N ALA A 284 7.85 -12.19 -11.06
CA ALA A 284 9.02 -11.95 -10.21
C ALA A 284 8.97 -12.80 -8.93
N LEU A 285 7.83 -12.85 -8.25
CA LEU A 285 7.63 -13.70 -7.08
C LEU A 285 7.80 -15.19 -7.40
N TYR A 286 7.28 -15.67 -8.52
CA TYR A 286 7.44 -17.07 -8.94
C TYR A 286 8.91 -17.44 -9.18
N ARG A 287 9.68 -16.54 -9.82
CA ARG A 287 11.12 -16.72 -10.03
C ARG A 287 11.89 -16.80 -8.71
N PHE A 288 11.47 -16.00 -7.72
CA PHE A 288 12.09 -15.99 -6.41
C PHE A 288 11.66 -17.18 -5.56
N SER A 289 10.35 -17.40 -5.38
CA SER A 289 9.75 -18.46 -4.56
C SER A 289 8.64 -19.21 -5.33
N PRO A 290 8.98 -20.30 -6.05
CA PRO A 290 8.04 -21.00 -6.93
C PRO A 290 6.95 -21.77 -6.19
N LEU A 291 7.16 -22.10 -4.91
CA LEU A 291 6.17 -22.79 -4.06
C LEU A 291 5.21 -21.82 -3.37
N SER A 292 5.52 -20.53 -3.37
CA SER A 292 4.73 -19.49 -2.70
C SER A 292 3.87 -18.66 -3.64
N CYS A 293 4.23 -18.62 -4.92
CA CYS A 293 3.44 -18.04 -5.98
C CYS A 293 3.32 -19.05 -7.10
N ILE A 294 2.12 -19.55 -7.40
CA ILE A 294 1.93 -20.62 -8.38
C ILE A 294 0.66 -20.39 -9.21
N LEU A 295 0.62 -20.94 -10.41
CA LEU A 295 -0.57 -20.91 -11.25
C LEU A 295 -1.59 -21.92 -10.75
N CYS A 296 -2.84 -21.48 -10.60
CA CYS A 296 -3.94 -22.37 -10.26
C CYS A 296 -4.12 -23.43 -11.37
N PRO A 297 -4.09 -24.73 -11.04
CA PRO A 297 -4.22 -25.80 -12.04
C PRO A 297 -5.61 -25.85 -12.69
N ARG A 298 -6.64 -25.26 -12.05
CA ARG A 298 -8.02 -25.23 -12.57
C ARG A 298 -8.24 -24.10 -13.58
N CYS A 299 -7.74 -22.89 -13.29
CA CYS A 299 -8.09 -21.69 -14.05
C CYS A 299 -6.89 -20.88 -14.58
N GLY A 300 -5.66 -21.34 -14.31
CA GLY A 300 -4.42 -20.70 -14.77
C GLY A 300 -4.14 -19.33 -14.15
N SER A 301 -4.85 -18.93 -13.09
CA SER A 301 -4.64 -17.62 -12.45
C SER A 301 -3.58 -17.71 -11.35
N TRP A 302 -2.79 -16.65 -11.21
CA TRP A 302 -1.79 -16.54 -10.15
C TRP A 302 -2.41 -16.69 -8.77
N THR A 303 -1.77 -17.48 -7.92
CA THR A 303 -2.19 -17.75 -6.55
C THR A 303 -0.97 -17.64 -5.65
N THR A 304 -1.08 -16.87 -4.57
CA THR A 304 -0.01 -16.74 -3.57
C THR A 304 -0.43 -17.33 -2.24
N LYS A 305 0.53 -17.83 -1.48
CA LYS A 305 0.32 -18.22 -0.08
C LYS A 305 0.60 -17.03 0.84
N GLU A 306 0.02 -17.06 2.04
CA GLU A 306 0.39 -16.13 3.12
C GLU A 306 1.62 -16.63 3.89
N ASN A 307 1.74 -17.94 4.05
CA ASN A 307 2.91 -18.60 4.64
C ASN A 307 3.61 -19.49 3.61
N VAL A 308 4.93 -19.34 3.50
CA VAL A 308 5.80 -20.11 2.60
C VAL A 308 5.77 -21.60 2.93
N ASP A 309 5.61 -21.97 4.20
CA ASP A 309 5.58 -23.36 4.65
C ASP A 309 4.22 -24.04 4.48
N ASP A 310 3.17 -23.31 4.09
CA ASP A 310 1.86 -23.91 3.87
C ASP A 310 1.87 -24.82 2.64
N GLU A 311 1.35 -26.03 2.78
CA GLU A 311 1.31 -27.02 1.69
C GLU A 311 0.08 -26.83 0.78
N MET A 312 -0.88 -26.00 1.23
CA MET A 312 -2.14 -25.68 0.56
C MET A 312 -2.10 -24.26 0.00
N ALA A 313 -2.64 -24.08 -1.20
CA ALA A 313 -2.96 -22.77 -1.77
C ALA A 313 -4.47 -22.66 -2.08
N LEU A 314 -5.04 -21.47 -1.90
CA LEU A 314 -6.44 -21.16 -2.23
C LEU A 314 -6.46 -20.13 -3.36
N CYS A 315 -7.04 -20.48 -4.50
CA CYS A 315 -7.15 -19.55 -5.63
C CYS A 315 -8.22 -18.49 -5.38
N SER A 316 -7.84 -17.21 -5.36
CA SER A 316 -8.78 -16.09 -5.16
C SER A 316 -9.81 -15.91 -6.28
N LYS A 317 -9.58 -16.50 -7.47
CA LYS A 317 -10.49 -16.38 -8.62
C LYS A 317 -11.58 -17.45 -8.67
N CYS A 318 -11.22 -18.70 -8.37
CA CYS A 318 -12.12 -19.85 -8.53
C CYS A 318 -12.33 -20.64 -7.24
N GLU A 319 -11.79 -20.14 -6.12
CA GLU A 319 -11.88 -20.70 -4.78
C GLU A 319 -11.40 -22.16 -4.68
N PHE A 320 -10.61 -22.61 -5.65
CA PHE A 320 -10.06 -23.95 -5.65
C PHE A 320 -8.90 -24.05 -4.66
N SER A 321 -9.05 -24.94 -3.68
CA SER A 321 -8.00 -25.33 -2.74
C SER A 321 -7.21 -26.51 -3.28
N PHE A 322 -5.90 -26.33 -3.44
CA PHE A 322 -5.01 -27.34 -4.02
C PHE A 322 -3.69 -27.45 -3.26
N CYS A 323 -3.03 -28.60 -3.36
CA CYS A 323 -1.69 -28.79 -2.82
C CYS A 323 -0.64 -28.20 -3.77
N VAL A 324 0.31 -27.42 -3.25
CA VAL A 324 1.35 -26.77 -4.07
C VAL A 324 2.40 -27.73 -4.62
N PHE A 325 2.52 -28.92 -4.04
CA PHE A 325 3.50 -29.92 -4.47
C PHE A 325 2.98 -30.82 -5.60
N CYS A 326 1.75 -31.36 -5.46
CA CYS A 326 1.17 -32.26 -6.46
C CYS A 326 0.18 -31.60 -7.42
N LEU A 327 -0.23 -30.35 -7.15
CA LEU A 327 -1.20 -29.58 -7.94
C LEU A 327 -2.60 -30.22 -8.07
N HIS A 328 -2.91 -31.19 -7.21
CA HIS A 328 -4.25 -31.78 -7.08
C HIS A 328 -5.04 -31.10 -5.95
N SER A 329 -6.33 -31.44 -5.85
CA SER A 329 -7.19 -31.01 -4.74
C SER A 329 -6.51 -31.23 -3.39
N TRP A 330 -6.64 -30.26 -2.50
CA TRP A 330 -6.04 -30.34 -1.17
C TRP A 330 -6.47 -31.62 -0.45
N HIS A 331 -5.49 -32.41 -0.03
CA HIS A 331 -5.71 -33.72 0.61
C HIS A 331 -5.43 -33.72 2.12
N GLY A 332 -5.11 -32.57 2.72
CA GLY A 332 -4.74 -32.49 4.13
C GLY A 332 -3.35 -33.05 4.44
N SER A 333 -2.86 -32.78 5.65
CA SER A 333 -1.50 -33.13 6.09
C SER A 333 -1.31 -34.61 6.44
N ARG A 334 -2.40 -35.36 6.57
CA ARG A 334 -2.38 -36.78 7.02
C ARG A 334 -2.38 -37.77 5.87
N ASN A 335 -2.86 -37.35 4.70
CA ASN A 335 -2.85 -38.18 3.51
C ASN A 335 -1.51 -38.01 2.79
N LEU A 336 -1.00 -39.12 2.25
CA LEU A 336 0.21 -39.10 1.44
C LEU A 336 0.01 -38.21 0.22
N CYS A 337 0.89 -37.21 0.08
CA CYS A 337 0.93 -36.41 -1.12
C CYS A 337 1.48 -37.26 -2.26
N GLY A 338 0.76 -37.37 -3.38
CA GLY A 338 1.26 -38.01 -4.61
C GLY A 338 2.30 -37.15 -5.36
N SER A 339 3.03 -36.30 -4.64
CA SER A 339 3.95 -35.30 -5.17
C SER A 339 5.05 -35.94 -6.03
N SER A 340 5.32 -35.32 -7.18
CA SER A 340 6.56 -35.50 -7.96
C SER A 340 7.58 -34.38 -7.70
N TYR A 341 7.24 -33.40 -6.84
CA TYR A 341 8.12 -32.28 -6.53
C TYR A 341 9.15 -32.71 -5.48
N THR A 342 10.42 -32.71 -5.89
CA THR A 342 11.57 -32.95 -5.02
C THR A 342 12.50 -31.76 -5.15
N VAL A 343 12.93 -31.21 -4.00
CA VAL A 343 13.96 -30.16 -3.99
C VAL A 343 15.22 -30.76 -4.60
N LYS A 344 15.88 -30.03 -5.51
CA LYS A 344 17.12 -30.50 -6.15
C LYS A 344 18.15 -30.90 -5.10
N SER A 345 18.83 -32.03 -5.30
CA SER A 345 19.85 -32.55 -4.38
C SER A 345 20.94 -31.53 -4.05
N GLU A 346 21.40 -30.77 -5.03
CA GLU A 346 22.38 -29.68 -4.86
C GLU A 346 21.95 -28.66 -3.80
N ILE A 347 20.67 -28.28 -3.78
CA ILE A 347 20.11 -27.31 -2.83
C ILE A 347 20.01 -27.93 -1.43
N VAL A 348 19.66 -29.21 -1.35
CA VAL A 348 19.59 -29.93 -0.08
C VAL A 348 20.98 -30.07 0.54
N GLU A 349 21.98 -30.44 -0.27
CA GLU A 349 23.37 -30.56 0.15
C GLU A 349 23.95 -29.22 0.63
N GLU A 350 23.71 -28.13 -0.11
CA GLU A 350 24.09 -26.77 0.32
C GLU A 350 23.41 -26.40 1.65
N TYR A 351 22.10 -26.61 1.80
CA TYR A 351 21.40 -26.27 3.04
C TYR A 351 21.89 -27.09 4.25
N SER A 352 22.21 -28.36 4.03
CA SER A 352 22.74 -29.27 5.05
C SER A 352 24.22 -29.05 5.37
N SER A 353 24.96 -28.32 4.54
CA SER A 353 26.39 -28.06 4.77
C SER A 353 26.61 -27.17 6.01
N GLU A 354 27.71 -27.45 6.73
CA GLU A 354 28.19 -26.62 7.84
C GLU A 354 28.82 -25.32 7.34
N ASP A 355 29.31 -25.29 6.10
CA ASP A 355 29.94 -24.11 5.49
C ASP A 355 28.92 -23.04 5.05
N THR A 356 27.63 -23.39 5.03
CA THR A 356 26.58 -22.48 4.58
C THR A 356 26.24 -21.46 5.66
N THR A 357 26.43 -20.18 5.34
CA THR A 357 26.21 -19.06 6.27
C THR A 357 24.74 -18.96 6.70
N ALA A 358 24.50 -18.31 7.86
CA ALA A 358 23.15 -18.12 8.38
C ALA A 358 22.28 -17.28 7.43
N GLU A 359 22.86 -16.25 6.81
CA GLU A 359 22.21 -15.40 5.82
C GLU A 359 21.79 -16.20 4.59
N ARG A 360 22.68 -17.08 4.10
CA ARG A 360 22.39 -17.95 2.96
C ARG A 360 21.31 -18.97 3.27
N LYS A 361 21.33 -19.59 4.47
CA LYS A 361 20.25 -20.48 4.92
C LYS A 361 18.92 -19.74 4.96
N LYS A 362 18.90 -18.51 5.47
CA LYS A 362 17.69 -17.67 5.53
C LYS A 362 17.15 -17.35 4.13
N GLU A 363 18.01 -17.01 3.17
CA GLU A 363 17.62 -16.80 1.77
C GLU A 363 16.98 -18.06 1.15
N MET A 364 17.60 -19.23 1.38
CA MET A 364 17.06 -20.51 0.90
C MET A 364 15.70 -20.83 1.55
N GLU A 365 15.54 -20.59 2.85
CA GLU A 365 14.27 -20.75 3.58
C GLU A 365 13.18 -19.82 3.04
N MET A 366 13.52 -18.56 2.70
CA MET A 366 12.57 -17.64 2.07
C MET A 366 12.15 -18.09 0.66
N LYS A 367 13.04 -18.77 -0.06
CA LYS A 367 12.79 -19.26 -1.41
C LYS A 367 11.97 -20.55 -1.46
N TYR A 368 12.35 -21.55 -0.67
CA TYR A 368 11.79 -22.91 -0.75
C TYR A 368 10.89 -23.29 0.44
N GLY A 369 10.90 -22.51 1.52
CA GLY A 369 10.24 -22.85 2.78
C GLY A 369 11.17 -23.63 3.70
N ARG A 370 11.18 -23.24 4.97
CA ARG A 370 12.01 -23.85 6.01
C ARG A 370 11.63 -25.30 6.24
N ARG A 371 10.33 -25.58 6.39
CA ARG A 371 9.84 -26.93 6.63
C ARG A 371 10.17 -27.86 5.45
N THR A 372 9.98 -27.38 4.22
CA THR A 372 10.29 -28.12 3.00
C THR A 372 11.77 -28.50 2.94
N LEU A 373 12.67 -27.55 3.21
CA LEU A 373 14.12 -27.80 3.20
C LEU A 373 14.55 -28.74 4.33
N GLN A 374 14.01 -28.57 5.54
CA GLN A 374 14.30 -29.45 6.67
C GLN A 374 13.85 -30.89 6.43
N MET A 375 12.66 -31.07 5.85
CA MET A 375 12.17 -32.39 5.46
C MET A 375 13.04 -33.02 4.38
N ALA A 376 13.37 -32.27 3.32
CA ALA A 376 14.25 -32.77 2.25
C ALA A 376 15.65 -33.13 2.77
N ALA A 377 16.21 -32.34 3.67
CA ALA A 377 17.49 -32.63 4.33
C ALA A 377 17.41 -33.87 5.22
N ALA A 378 16.35 -34.00 6.03
CA ALA A 378 16.14 -35.17 6.87
C ALA A 378 15.96 -36.45 6.04
N ASP A 379 15.21 -36.38 4.94
CA ASP A 379 15.02 -37.50 4.00
C ASP A 379 16.35 -37.91 3.36
N ALA A 380 17.18 -36.95 2.93
CA ALA A 380 18.50 -37.22 2.37
C ALA A 380 19.46 -37.87 3.39
N VAL A 381 19.40 -37.43 4.66
CA VAL A 381 20.17 -38.05 5.75
C VAL A 381 19.67 -39.47 6.03
N ALA A 382 18.35 -39.67 6.09
CA ALA A 382 17.75 -40.98 6.31
C ALA A 382 18.13 -41.97 5.20
N GLU A 383 18.14 -41.53 3.94
CA GLU A 383 18.59 -42.35 2.81
C GLU A 383 20.07 -42.75 2.94
N LYS A 384 20.95 -41.81 3.31
CA LYS A 384 22.38 -42.11 3.56
C LYS A 384 22.58 -43.10 4.70
N LEU A 385 21.86 -42.93 5.82
CA LEU A 385 21.93 -43.85 6.96
C LEU A 385 21.41 -45.24 6.60
N LEU A 386 20.35 -45.32 5.78
CA LEU A 386 19.83 -46.58 5.27
C LEU A 386 20.85 -47.28 4.37
N ASP A 387 21.54 -46.55 3.50
CA ASP A 387 22.61 -47.11 2.67
C ASP A 387 23.79 -47.62 3.51
N MET A 388 24.20 -46.88 4.54
CA MET A 388 25.23 -47.34 5.48
C MET A 388 24.81 -48.63 6.21
N ALA A 389 23.56 -48.70 6.68
CA ALA A 389 23.02 -49.88 7.34
C ALA A 389 22.94 -51.10 6.39
N ILE A 390 22.69 -50.88 5.09
CA ILE A 390 22.71 -51.95 4.08
C ILE A 390 24.14 -52.42 3.80
N ALA A 391 25.12 -51.51 3.81
CA ALA A 391 26.52 -51.80 3.52
C ALA A 391 27.28 -52.50 4.66
N GLU A 392 26.73 -52.51 5.88
CA GLU A 392 27.33 -53.20 7.02
C GLU A 392 27.49 -54.71 6.75
N GLU A 393 28.66 -55.29 7.06
CA GLU A 393 29.05 -56.65 6.63
C GLU A 393 28.08 -57.75 7.09
N ASN A 394 27.41 -57.56 8.22
CA ASN A 394 26.44 -58.52 8.78
C ASN A 394 24.99 -58.02 8.66
N SER A 395 24.72 -57.06 7.77
CA SER A 395 23.37 -56.58 7.56
C SER A 395 22.50 -57.69 6.95
N ASN A 396 21.30 -57.84 7.51
CA ASN A 396 20.28 -58.71 6.93
C ASN A 396 19.46 -57.98 5.84
N LEU A 397 19.98 -56.89 5.28
CA LEU A 397 19.26 -55.95 4.42
C LEU A 397 19.83 -55.98 2.99
N LYS A 398 18.95 -56.03 1.98
CA LYS A 398 19.34 -55.92 0.56
C LYS A 398 18.34 -55.07 -0.23
N ARG A 399 18.83 -54.30 -1.20
CA ARG A 399 17.98 -53.56 -2.15
C ARG A 399 17.47 -54.50 -3.24
N CYS A 400 16.18 -54.44 -3.54
CA CYS A 400 15.60 -55.17 -4.65
C CYS A 400 16.15 -54.64 -5.99
N PRO A 401 16.62 -55.50 -6.93
CA PRO A 401 17.13 -55.05 -8.23
C PRO A 401 16.05 -54.48 -9.15
N GLY A 402 14.78 -54.79 -8.92
CA GLY A 402 13.65 -54.29 -9.72
C GLY A 402 13.15 -52.91 -9.30
N CYS A 403 12.90 -52.71 -8.00
CA CYS A 403 12.27 -51.48 -7.48
C CYS A 403 13.08 -50.76 -6.40
N ARG A 404 14.28 -51.25 -6.05
CA ARG A 404 15.18 -50.71 -5.02
C ARG A 404 14.65 -50.67 -3.58
N ALA A 405 13.43 -51.16 -3.34
CA ALA A 405 12.91 -51.36 -1.99
C ALA A 405 13.89 -52.19 -1.15
N VAL A 406 14.14 -51.75 0.09
CA VAL A 406 15.01 -52.46 1.04
C VAL A 406 14.23 -53.62 1.63
N ILE A 407 14.76 -54.83 1.45
CA ILE A 407 14.16 -56.07 1.91
C ILE A 407 15.06 -56.68 2.98
N GLN A 408 14.46 -57.00 4.12
CA GLN A 408 15.13 -57.73 5.19
C GLN A 408 14.94 -59.24 4.99
N ARG A 409 16.03 -60.00 5.13
CA ARG A 409 15.98 -61.46 5.25
C ARG A 409 15.75 -61.82 6.72
N THR A 410 14.63 -62.45 7.03
CA THR A 410 14.31 -62.93 8.39
C THR A 410 14.81 -64.36 8.58
N GLU A 411 14.36 -65.27 7.73
CA GLU A 411 14.71 -66.70 7.69
C GLU A 411 14.52 -67.20 6.24
N GLY A 412 14.96 -68.42 5.91
CA GLY A 412 14.77 -69.00 4.58
C GLY A 412 15.97 -68.86 3.64
N CYS A 413 15.81 -69.33 2.40
CA CYS A 413 16.90 -69.46 1.43
C CYS A 413 17.27 -68.12 0.77
N ASN A 414 18.43 -68.09 0.11
CA ASN A 414 18.95 -66.93 -0.62
C ASN A 414 18.18 -66.59 -1.91
N ASN A 415 17.20 -67.40 -2.31
CA ASN A 415 16.24 -67.04 -3.36
C ASN A 415 15.11 -66.20 -2.75
N MET A 416 15.21 -64.88 -2.90
CA MET A 416 14.24 -63.93 -2.34
C MET A 416 13.23 -63.45 -3.37
N LYS A 417 12.03 -63.09 -2.89
CA LYS A 417 10.99 -62.43 -3.68
C LYS A 417 10.66 -61.08 -3.04
N CYS A 418 10.76 -60.00 -3.81
CA CYS A 418 10.40 -58.68 -3.34
C CYS A 418 8.90 -58.61 -2.97
N THR A 419 8.57 -58.05 -1.81
CA THR A 419 7.18 -57.89 -1.37
C THR A 419 6.45 -56.74 -2.09
N VAL A 420 7.19 -55.82 -2.71
CA VAL A 420 6.65 -54.64 -3.40
C VAL A 420 6.42 -54.91 -4.89
N CYS A 421 7.46 -55.30 -5.62
CA CYS A 421 7.39 -55.50 -7.08
C CYS A 421 7.36 -56.97 -7.51
N PHE A 422 7.45 -57.91 -6.57
CA PHE A 422 7.44 -59.35 -6.82
C PHE A 422 8.58 -59.91 -7.68
N THR A 423 9.62 -59.12 -7.96
CA THR A 423 10.86 -59.59 -8.60
C THR A 423 11.58 -60.61 -7.71
N PHE A 424 12.00 -61.73 -8.31
CA PHE A 424 12.88 -62.70 -7.67
C PHE A 424 14.34 -62.23 -7.76
N PHE A 425 15.11 -62.35 -6.70
CA PHE A 425 16.51 -61.94 -6.67
C PHE A 425 17.34 -62.78 -5.69
N CYS A 426 18.63 -62.89 -5.96
CA CYS A 426 19.56 -63.59 -5.07
C CYS A 426 19.98 -62.66 -3.92
N TYR A 427 19.86 -63.13 -2.67
CA TYR A 427 20.25 -62.37 -1.49
C TYR A 427 21.77 -62.12 -1.42
N LEU A 428 22.58 -63.06 -1.92
CA LEU A 428 24.04 -63.00 -1.82
C LEU A 428 24.61 -61.95 -2.76
N CYS A 429 24.33 -62.06 -4.07
CA CYS A 429 24.88 -61.17 -5.08
C CYS A 429 23.97 -59.99 -5.44
N GLY A 430 22.69 -60.01 -5.05
CA GLY A 430 21.72 -58.96 -5.38
C GLY A 430 21.16 -59.00 -6.81
N GLU A 431 21.56 -59.98 -7.63
CA GLU A 431 21.10 -60.09 -9.02
C GLU A 431 19.64 -60.52 -9.13
N ALA A 432 18.96 -60.03 -10.16
CA ALA A 432 17.61 -60.45 -10.51
C ALA A 432 17.62 -61.89 -11.05
N LEU A 433 16.69 -62.72 -10.56
CA LEU A 433 16.53 -64.11 -10.94
C LEU A 433 15.43 -64.28 -11.99
N ASP A 434 15.55 -65.31 -12.82
CA ASP A 434 14.52 -65.69 -13.78
C ASP A 434 13.23 -66.09 -13.04
N LYS A 435 12.09 -65.59 -13.49
CA LYS A 435 10.78 -65.85 -12.89
C LYS A 435 10.30 -67.28 -13.12
N SER A 436 10.70 -67.90 -14.22
CA SER A 436 10.31 -69.26 -14.60
C SER A 436 11.03 -70.32 -13.77
N ASP A 437 12.31 -70.10 -13.45
CA ASP A 437 13.11 -70.97 -12.59
C ASP A 437 14.08 -70.17 -11.71
N PRO A 438 13.59 -69.60 -10.60
CA PRO A 438 14.41 -68.77 -9.71
C PRO A 438 15.55 -69.52 -9.01
N TYR A 439 15.52 -70.86 -9.00
CA TYR A 439 16.54 -71.69 -8.37
C TYR A 439 17.72 -72.02 -9.31
N TYR A 440 17.58 -71.77 -10.62
CA TYR A 440 18.62 -72.06 -11.61
C TYR A 440 19.97 -71.41 -11.25
N HIS A 441 19.95 -70.16 -10.78
CA HIS A 441 21.13 -69.40 -10.37
C HIS A 441 21.97 -70.09 -9.28
N PHE A 442 21.38 -70.97 -8.46
CA PHE A 442 22.09 -71.72 -7.43
C PHE A 442 22.53 -73.12 -7.88
N ARG A 443 22.04 -73.59 -9.04
CA ARG A 443 22.38 -74.89 -9.65
C ARG A 443 23.40 -74.79 -10.77
N GLU A 444 23.60 -73.60 -11.32
CA GLU A 444 24.54 -73.36 -12.42
C GLU A 444 25.99 -73.24 -11.91
N PRO A 445 26.92 -74.13 -12.29
CA PRO A 445 28.32 -74.06 -11.86
C PRO A 445 29.05 -72.78 -12.27
N ALA A 446 28.59 -72.10 -13.33
CA ALA A 446 29.14 -70.80 -13.74
C ALA A 446 28.70 -69.64 -12.83
N SER A 447 27.69 -69.82 -11.98
CA SER A 447 27.21 -68.79 -11.06
C SER A 447 28.15 -68.61 -9.86
N THR A 448 28.39 -67.36 -9.47
CA THR A 448 29.13 -67.03 -8.24
C THR A 448 28.42 -67.54 -6.97
N CYS A 449 27.13 -67.85 -7.07
CA CYS A 449 26.30 -68.35 -5.98
C CYS A 449 25.97 -69.85 -6.10
N TYR A 450 26.73 -70.60 -6.90
CA TYR A 450 26.54 -72.05 -7.05
C TYR A 450 26.58 -72.79 -5.71
N ALA A 451 25.61 -73.68 -5.48
CA ALA A 451 25.44 -74.49 -4.26
C ALA A 451 25.27 -73.69 -2.95
N ARG A 452 25.03 -72.38 -3.02
CA ARG A 452 24.95 -71.47 -1.87
C ARG A 452 23.53 -71.04 -1.51
N LEU A 453 22.52 -71.84 -1.87
CA LEU A 453 21.11 -71.51 -1.65
C LEU A 453 20.77 -71.29 -0.17
N PHE A 454 21.43 -72.00 0.74
CA PHE A 454 21.19 -71.91 2.19
C PHE A 454 22.38 -71.33 2.97
N GLU A 455 23.34 -70.70 2.27
CA GLU A 455 24.51 -70.07 2.90
C GLU A 455 24.07 -68.99 3.90
N GLY A 456 24.58 -69.08 5.13
CA GLY A 456 24.29 -68.15 6.23
C GLY A 456 23.03 -68.46 7.06
N MET A 457 22.41 -69.63 6.89
CA MET A 457 21.33 -70.09 7.78
C MET A 457 21.85 -70.67 9.11
N PRO A 458 21.28 -70.31 10.27
CA PRO A 458 21.63 -70.93 11.54
C PRO A 458 21.23 -72.41 11.55
N GLY A 459 22.18 -73.31 11.79
CA GLY A 459 21.96 -74.76 11.92
C GLY A 459 22.37 -75.62 10.71
N LEU A 460 22.84 -75.01 9.61
CA LEU A 460 23.46 -75.74 8.49
C LEU A 460 24.97 -75.54 8.53
N VAL A 461 25.70 -76.57 8.96
CA VAL A 461 27.17 -76.62 8.84
C VAL A 461 27.49 -76.64 7.34
N ALA A 462 28.38 -75.76 6.89
CA ALA A 462 28.84 -75.72 5.51
C ALA A 462 29.29 -77.13 5.07
N PRO A 463 28.91 -77.62 3.87
CA PRO A 463 29.51 -78.84 3.35
C PRO A 463 31.01 -78.60 3.14
N MET A 464 31.84 -79.51 3.69
CA MET A 464 33.30 -79.52 3.51
C MET A 464 33.70 -79.65 2.04
#